data_AF-A0A9W8LIM2-F1
#
_entry.id   AF-A0A9W8LIM2-F1
#
_cell.length_a   1.000
_cell.length_b   1.000
_cell.length_c   1.000
_cell.angle_alpha   90.00
_cell.angle_beta   90.00
_cell.angle_gamma   90.00
#
_symmetry.space_group_name_H-M   'P 1'
#
loop_
_entity.id
_entity.type
_entity.pdbx_description
1 polymer ?
#
loop_
_entity_poly.entity_id
_entity_poly.type
_entity_poly.pdbx_seq_one_letter_code
_entity_poly.pdbx_strand_id
1 'polypeptide(L)'
;MVGIARGFITSGSSHPHRPTMPAVPADTVNVVLSEELLGQKQSDRPGVQRGFTWEEVKQIVAAERLDLLGRVTEKELAYREDMQKICEEYGSVVAYIQQVKLGDFIRDTVSELLMIPNDYPYSLPDNTLHYIVWSKIKLTPGTVPDAAVRQFFEGRLDKEIGTGKYEWVWFVNPPHLQSIPEVIHGHLILQKLE
;
A
#
# COMPACT_ATOMS: atom_id res chain seq x y z
N MET A 1 4.30 -55.51 -50.62
CA MET A 1 4.80 -54.36 -49.85
C MET A 1 3.61 -53.52 -49.43
N VAL A 2 3.41 -53.42 -48.11
CA VAL A 2 2.98 -52.26 -47.32
C VAL A 2 2.01 -51.28 -48.00
N GLY A 3 0.77 -51.24 -47.50
CA GLY A 3 -0.20 -50.19 -47.80
C GLY A 3 0.08 -48.88 -47.05
N ILE A 4 -0.78 -47.88 -47.28
CA ILE A 4 -1.53 -47.11 -46.25
C ILE A 4 -2.31 -46.02 -46.98
N ALA A 5 -3.59 -45.95 -46.66
CA ALA A 5 -4.59 -45.05 -47.19
C ALA A 5 -4.39 -43.60 -46.74
N ARG A 6 -4.68 -42.64 -47.63
CA ARG A 6 -4.84 -41.22 -47.31
C ARG A 6 -6.28 -40.98 -46.87
N GLY A 7 -6.49 -40.80 -45.56
CA GLY A 7 -7.71 -40.23 -45.00
C GLY A 7 -7.50 -38.74 -44.70
N PHE A 8 -8.37 -37.89 -45.27
CA PHE A 8 -8.49 -36.48 -44.90
C PHE A 8 -9.38 -36.39 -43.65
N ILE A 9 -8.87 -35.76 -42.58
CA ILE A 9 -9.60 -35.51 -41.33
C ILE A 9 -10.08 -34.05 -41.32
N THR A 10 -11.33 -33.89 -40.92
CA THR A 10 -12.12 -32.68 -40.75
C THR A 10 -11.57 -31.74 -39.68
N SER A 11 -11.63 -30.43 -39.94
CA SER A 11 -11.32 -29.35 -39.00
C SER A 11 -12.41 -29.23 -37.91
N GLY A 12 -12.06 -29.53 -36.67
CA GLY A 12 -12.84 -29.18 -35.48
C GLY A 12 -12.15 -28.04 -34.72
N SER A 13 -12.78 -26.86 -34.68
CA SER A 13 -12.33 -25.73 -33.87
C SER A 13 -13.00 -25.76 -32.50
N SER A 14 -12.33 -26.32 -31.50
CA SER A 14 -12.73 -26.23 -30.10
C SER A 14 -12.11 -24.98 -29.47
N HIS A 15 -12.88 -23.90 -29.33
CA HIS A 15 -12.53 -22.77 -28.47
C HIS A 15 -12.78 -23.18 -26.99
N PRO A 16 -11.82 -23.03 -26.07
CA PRO A 16 -12.10 -23.23 -24.66
C PRO A 16 -12.94 -22.08 -24.11
N HIS A 17 -14.04 -22.43 -23.43
CA HIS A 17 -14.88 -21.51 -22.66
C HIS A 17 -14.01 -20.75 -21.64
N ARG A 18 -13.90 -19.43 -21.81
CA ARG A 18 -13.32 -18.54 -20.80
C ARG A 18 -14.33 -18.45 -19.64
N PRO A 19 -13.95 -18.76 -18.39
CA PRO A 19 -14.83 -18.52 -17.26
C PRO A 19 -15.09 -17.03 -17.14
N THR A 20 -16.36 -16.64 -17.12
CA THR A 20 -16.82 -15.29 -16.79
C THR A 20 -16.38 -14.97 -15.36
N MET A 21 -15.45 -14.04 -15.23
CA MET A 21 -15.12 -13.39 -13.96
C MET A 21 -16.39 -12.72 -13.41
N PRO A 22 -16.69 -12.82 -12.11
CA PRO A 22 -17.73 -11.98 -11.54
C PRO A 22 -17.32 -10.52 -11.74
N ALA A 23 -18.25 -9.72 -12.25
CA ALA A 23 -18.07 -8.29 -12.37
C ALA A 23 -17.80 -7.70 -10.97
N VAL A 24 -16.70 -6.95 -10.85
CA VAL A 24 -16.45 -6.09 -9.71
C VAL A 24 -17.60 -5.08 -9.65
N PRO A 25 -18.29 -4.89 -8.51
CA PRO A 25 -19.27 -3.82 -8.39
C PRO A 25 -18.53 -2.49 -8.59
N ALA A 26 -18.87 -1.78 -9.66
CA ALA A 26 -18.38 -0.44 -9.97
C ALA A 26 -19.10 0.61 -9.11
N ASP A 27 -19.21 0.37 -7.81
CA ASP A 27 -19.66 1.39 -6.87
C ASP A 27 -18.44 2.24 -6.51
N THR A 28 -17.95 3.00 -7.49
CA THR A 28 -17.23 4.24 -7.20
C THR A 28 -18.27 5.18 -6.62
N VAL A 29 -18.60 4.99 -5.35
CA VAL A 29 -19.29 6.01 -4.56
C VAL A 29 -18.44 7.25 -4.76
N ASN A 30 -19.01 8.31 -5.34
CA ASN A 30 -18.36 9.61 -5.34
C ASN A 30 -18.24 10.02 -3.87
N VAL A 31 -17.14 9.65 -3.22
CA VAL A 31 -16.87 9.98 -1.83
C VAL A 31 -16.60 11.48 -1.79
N VAL A 32 -17.63 12.23 -1.40
CA VAL A 32 -17.51 13.67 -1.19
C VAL A 32 -16.90 13.89 0.19
N LEU A 33 -15.66 14.39 0.21
CA LEU A 33 -14.97 14.74 1.44
C LEU A 33 -15.56 16.03 2.02
N SER A 34 -15.66 16.11 3.35
CA SER A 34 -16.15 17.32 4.02
C SER A 34 -15.18 18.50 3.87
N GLU A 35 -15.70 19.73 3.89
CA GLU A 35 -14.87 20.94 3.89
C GLU A 35 -13.90 20.98 5.07
N GLU A 36 -14.31 20.44 6.23
CA GLU A 36 -13.43 20.31 7.39
C GLU A 36 -12.23 19.41 7.08
N LEU A 37 -12.46 18.26 6.43
CA LEU A 37 -11.42 17.32 6.08
C LEU A 37 -10.47 17.88 5.02
N LEU A 38 -11.02 18.53 4.00
CA LEU A 38 -10.25 19.22 2.96
C LEU A 38 -9.40 20.36 3.55
N GLY A 39 -9.91 21.05 4.57
CA GLY A 39 -9.24 22.15 5.26
C GLY A 39 -8.14 21.72 6.23
N GLN A 40 -7.93 20.43 6.49
CA GLN A 40 -6.90 19.98 7.44
C GLN A 40 -5.47 20.32 7.02
N LYS A 41 -5.18 20.32 5.71
CA LYS A 41 -3.85 20.64 5.17
C LYS A 41 -3.83 22.10 4.74
N GLN A 42 -3.22 22.95 5.57
CA GLN A 42 -3.14 24.39 5.32
C GLN A 42 -1.76 24.76 4.77
N SER A 43 -1.70 25.73 3.85
CA SER A 43 -0.45 26.14 3.19
C SER A 43 0.58 26.77 4.13
N ASP A 44 0.14 27.36 5.23
CA ASP A 44 0.94 28.04 6.24
C ASP A 44 1.46 27.09 7.34
N ARG A 45 1.09 25.80 7.30
CA ARG A 45 1.48 24.80 8.30
C ARG A 45 2.18 23.61 7.67
N PRO A 46 3.20 23.04 8.33
CA PRO A 46 3.97 21.94 7.76
C PRO A 46 3.20 20.61 7.76
N GLY A 47 2.22 20.44 8.68
CA GLY A 47 1.43 19.22 8.85
C GLY A 47 -0.07 19.50 8.92
N VAL A 48 -0.84 18.49 9.34
CA VAL A 48 -2.31 18.59 9.49
C VAL A 48 -2.71 19.19 10.84
N GLN A 49 -3.92 19.72 10.92
CA GLN A 49 -4.42 20.38 12.13
C GLN A 49 -4.68 19.42 13.31
N ARG A 50 -5.23 18.22 13.04
CA ARG A 50 -5.57 17.22 14.05
C ARG A 50 -5.34 15.80 13.53
N GLY A 51 -5.55 14.80 14.40
CA GLY A 51 -5.62 13.40 13.98
C GLY A 51 -6.90 13.09 13.20
N PHE A 52 -6.82 12.05 12.37
CA PHE A 52 -7.94 11.52 11.60
C PHE A 52 -8.71 10.48 12.41
N THR A 53 -10.02 10.42 12.18
CA THR A 53 -10.84 9.26 12.53
C THR A 53 -10.63 8.14 11.53
N TRP A 54 -11.03 6.92 11.89
CA TRP A 54 -10.88 5.79 10.97
C TRP A 54 -11.75 5.93 9.72
N GLU A 55 -12.95 6.49 9.89
CA GLU A 55 -13.84 6.77 8.77
C GLU A 55 -13.24 7.81 7.80
N GLU A 56 -12.61 8.87 8.31
CA GLU A 56 -11.90 9.84 7.48
C GLU A 56 -10.74 9.19 6.71
N VAL A 57 -9.98 8.27 7.34
CA VAL A 57 -8.91 7.52 6.65
C VAL A 57 -9.47 6.72 5.48
N LYS A 58 -10.56 5.96 5.71
CA LYS A 58 -11.23 5.19 4.64
C LYS A 58 -11.73 6.09 3.52
N GLN A 59 -12.35 7.23 3.86
CA GLN A 59 -12.85 8.20 2.89
C GLN A 59 -11.73 8.80 2.04
N ILE A 60 -10.61 9.18 2.66
CA ILE A 60 -9.46 9.73 1.95
C ILE A 60 -8.88 8.71 0.96
N VAL A 61 -8.70 7.46 1.40
CA VAL A 61 -8.19 6.41 0.52
C VAL A 61 -9.18 6.10 -0.60
N ALA A 62 -10.47 5.95 -0.30
CA ALA A 62 -11.50 5.70 -1.31
C ALA A 62 -11.62 6.83 -2.35
N ALA A 63 -11.37 8.09 -1.94
CA ALA A 63 -11.36 9.25 -2.82
C ALA A 63 -10.01 9.48 -3.54
N GLU A 64 -9.00 8.62 -3.31
CA GLU A 64 -7.62 8.78 -3.78
C GLU A 64 -6.97 10.15 -3.45
N ARG A 65 -7.46 10.82 -2.40
CA ARG A 65 -6.93 12.11 -1.92
C ARG A 65 -5.81 11.93 -0.90
N LEU A 66 -4.86 11.05 -1.24
CA LEU A 66 -3.77 10.62 -0.36
C LEU A 66 -2.89 11.79 0.12
N ASP A 67 -2.89 12.92 -0.60
CA ASP A 67 -2.24 14.16 -0.22
C ASP A 67 -2.75 14.72 1.13
N LEU A 68 -3.97 14.38 1.54
CA LEU A 68 -4.57 14.81 2.80
C LEU A 68 -4.02 14.05 4.01
N LEU A 69 -3.60 12.79 3.83
CA LEU A 69 -3.01 12.02 4.92
C LEU A 69 -1.67 12.63 5.32
N GLY A 70 -1.52 12.93 6.59
CA GLY A 70 -0.33 13.58 7.11
C GLY A 70 -0.16 13.38 8.61
N ARG A 71 0.87 14.04 9.14
CA ARG A 71 1.16 14.10 10.57
C ARG A 71 0.71 15.45 11.10
N VAL A 72 0.26 15.47 12.35
CA VAL A 72 0.05 16.72 13.09
C VAL A 72 1.36 17.49 13.13
N THR A 73 1.27 18.81 13.09
CA THR A 73 2.42 19.74 12.97
C THR A 73 3.62 19.36 13.83
N GLU A 74 3.40 19.05 15.10
CA GLU A 74 4.48 18.64 16.02
C GLU A 74 5.25 17.40 15.53
N LYS A 75 4.53 16.33 15.16
CA LYS A 75 5.11 15.09 14.65
C LYS A 75 5.75 15.28 13.27
N GLU A 76 5.19 16.16 12.45
CA GLU A 76 5.76 16.48 11.14
C GLU A 76 7.08 17.24 11.26
N LEU A 77 7.20 18.16 12.23
CA LEU A 77 8.46 18.84 12.53
C LEU A 77 9.52 17.85 13.05
N ALA A 78 9.16 16.98 13.99
CA ALA A 78 10.06 15.93 14.49
C ALA A 78 10.54 14.98 13.37
N TYR A 79 9.62 14.56 12.49
CA TYR A 79 9.97 13.77 11.31
C TYR A 79 11.01 14.49 10.43
N ARG A 80 10.82 15.78 10.14
CA ARG A 80 11.76 16.56 9.31
C ARG A 80 13.13 16.71 9.95
N GLU A 81 13.18 16.97 11.25
CA GLU A 81 14.44 17.05 12.00
C GLU A 81 15.20 15.71 11.96
N ASP A 82 14.50 14.60 12.11
CA ASP A 82 15.13 13.28 12.03
C ASP A 82 15.58 12.94 10.60
N MET A 83 14.79 13.30 9.58
CA MET A 83 15.21 13.13 8.18
C MET A 83 16.47 13.93 7.87
N GLN A 84 16.62 15.12 8.44
CA GLN A 84 17.83 15.93 8.32
C GLN A 84 19.02 15.22 8.95
N LYS A 85 18.90 14.76 10.21
CA LYS A 85 19.98 14.01 10.89
C LYS A 85 20.39 12.76 10.11
N ILE A 86 19.40 12.02 9.60
CA ILE A 86 19.64 10.84 8.76
C ILE A 86 20.40 11.22 7.48
N CYS A 87 20.04 12.32 6.83
CA CYS A 87 20.78 12.79 5.65
C CYS A 87 22.21 13.20 6.00
N GLU A 88 22.44 13.83 7.15
CA GLU A 88 23.78 14.20 7.61
C GLU A 88 24.65 12.97 7.92
N GLU A 89 24.08 11.93 8.53
CA GLU A 89 24.81 10.72 8.93
C GLU A 89 25.01 9.73 7.77
N TYR A 90 23.99 9.50 6.94
CA TYR A 90 23.99 8.47 5.90
C TYR A 90 24.12 9.03 4.47
N GLY A 91 24.19 10.35 4.32
CA GLY A 91 24.23 11.06 3.04
C GLY A 91 22.87 11.18 2.34
N SER A 92 21.92 10.29 2.61
CA SER A 92 20.52 10.40 2.18
C SER A 92 19.60 9.48 2.99
N VAL A 93 18.29 9.79 3.03
CA VAL A 93 17.27 8.90 3.61
C VAL A 93 17.24 7.55 2.89
N VAL A 94 17.37 7.53 1.56
CA VAL A 94 17.37 6.28 0.77
C VAL A 94 18.53 5.37 1.19
N ALA A 95 19.74 5.93 1.36
CA ALA A 95 20.90 5.18 1.83
C ALA A 95 20.65 4.57 3.20
N TYR A 96 20.09 5.34 4.14
CA TYR A 96 19.70 4.84 5.46
C TYR A 96 18.69 3.69 5.36
N ILE A 97 17.61 3.86 4.58
CA ILE A 97 16.59 2.82 4.41
C ILE A 97 17.21 1.54 3.85
N GLN A 98 18.03 1.63 2.80
CA GLN A 98 18.65 0.47 2.17
C GLN A 98 19.67 -0.23 3.08
N GLN A 99 20.47 0.51 3.83
CA GLN A 99 21.54 -0.04 4.67
C GLN A 99 21.00 -0.57 6.00
N VAL A 100 20.15 0.21 6.67
CA VAL A 100 19.75 -0.03 8.06
C VAL A 100 18.43 -0.78 8.14
N LYS A 101 17.41 -0.36 7.38
CA LYS A 101 16.06 -0.93 7.49
C LYS A 101 15.87 -2.15 6.60
N LEU A 102 16.43 -2.12 5.38
CA LEU A 102 16.20 -3.13 4.35
C LEU A 102 17.43 -3.97 4.03
N GLY A 103 18.56 -3.79 4.73
CA GLY A 103 19.82 -4.44 4.38
C GLY A 103 19.70 -5.96 4.28
N ASP A 104 19.08 -6.61 5.27
CA ASP A 104 18.84 -8.06 5.24
C ASP A 104 17.83 -8.46 4.17
N PHE A 105 16.76 -7.68 4.00
CA PHE A 105 15.74 -7.95 3.00
C PHE A 105 16.28 -7.84 1.58
N ILE A 106 17.15 -6.88 1.29
CA ILE A 106 17.81 -6.72 -0.01
C ILE A 106 18.73 -7.91 -0.31
N ARG A 107 19.44 -8.43 0.71
CA ARG A 107 20.32 -9.60 0.58
C ARG A 107 19.56 -10.93 0.48
N ASP A 108 18.37 -11.01 1.05
CA ASP A 108 17.52 -12.17 0.94
C ASP A 108 17.15 -12.42 -0.53
N THR A 109 17.30 -13.65 -1.01
CA THR A 109 16.97 -14.02 -2.40
C THR A 109 15.64 -14.76 -2.52
N VAL A 110 15.00 -15.04 -1.39
CA VAL A 110 13.75 -15.81 -1.30
C VAL A 110 12.55 -14.89 -1.16
N SER A 111 12.60 -13.91 -0.25
CA SER A 111 11.45 -13.05 0.02
C SER A 111 11.30 -11.93 -1.02
N GLU A 112 10.11 -11.78 -1.60
CA GLU A 112 9.77 -10.67 -2.50
C GLU A 112 9.16 -9.46 -1.79
N LEU A 113 8.60 -9.67 -0.59
CA LEU A 113 7.89 -8.68 0.20
C LEU A 113 8.40 -8.65 1.64
N LEU A 114 8.42 -7.46 2.24
CA LEU A 114 8.71 -7.26 3.66
C LEU A 114 7.70 -6.26 4.24
N MET A 115 7.02 -6.63 5.32
CA MET A 115 6.12 -5.74 6.06
C MET A 115 6.75 -5.34 7.41
N ILE A 116 6.96 -4.05 7.62
CA ILE A 116 7.48 -3.49 8.88
C ILE A 116 6.63 -2.30 9.35
N PRO A 117 6.56 -2.03 10.67
CA PRO A 117 5.92 -0.82 11.16
C PRO A 117 6.55 0.44 10.55
N ASN A 118 5.73 1.43 10.24
CA ASN A 118 6.18 2.74 9.81
C ASN A 118 6.74 3.48 11.04
N ASP A 119 8.02 3.84 11.01
CA ASP A 119 8.68 4.58 12.09
C ASP A 119 8.05 5.96 12.31
N TYR A 120 7.46 6.54 11.25
CA TYR A 120 6.85 7.86 11.25
C TYR A 120 5.40 7.78 10.75
N PRO A 121 4.49 7.16 11.51
CA PRO A 121 3.11 6.96 11.09
C PRO A 121 2.38 8.30 10.94
N TYR A 122 1.36 8.33 10.08
CA TYR A 122 0.41 9.43 10.01
C TYR A 122 -0.36 9.61 11.34
N SER A 123 -1.07 10.73 11.45
CA SER A 123 -1.88 11.03 12.62
C SER A 123 -3.20 10.27 12.62
N LEU A 124 -3.10 8.97 12.83
CA LEU A 124 -4.17 7.99 12.82
C LEU A 124 -4.85 7.89 14.20
N PRO A 125 -6.09 7.35 14.27
CA PRO A 125 -6.78 7.18 15.54
C PRO A 125 -6.14 6.06 16.37
N ASP A 126 -6.54 5.98 17.64
CA ASP A 126 -6.11 4.91 18.54
C ASP A 126 -6.47 3.52 17.97
N ASN A 127 -5.76 2.49 18.45
CA ASN A 127 -5.86 1.10 17.97
C ASN A 127 -5.57 0.90 16.47
N THR A 128 -4.90 1.87 15.84
CA THR A 128 -4.44 1.77 14.45
C THR A 128 -2.97 1.40 14.37
N LEU A 129 -2.60 0.57 13.40
CA LEU A 129 -1.22 0.30 13.02
C LEU A 129 -0.97 0.77 11.59
N HIS A 130 0.19 1.36 11.34
CA HIS A 130 0.63 1.78 10.02
C HIS A 130 1.89 1.01 9.67
N TYR A 131 1.80 0.13 8.68
CA TYR A 131 2.92 -0.64 8.14
C TYR A 131 3.33 -0.07 6.79
N ILE A 132 4.62 -0.22 6.50
CA ILE A 132 5.16 -0.14 5.14
C ILE A 132 5.38 -1.56 4.64
N VAL A 133 4.83 -1.86 3.46
CA VAL A 133 5.10 -3.11 2.74
C VAL A 133 6.07 -2.80 1.62
N TRP A 134 7.34 -3.14 1.84
CA TRP A 134 8.42 -3.05 0.88
C TRP A 134 8.35 -4.19 -0.13
N SER A 135 8.73 -3.93 -1.37
CA SER A 135 8.67 -4.90 -2.45
C SER A 135 9.92 -4.89 -3.33
N LYS A 136 10.33 -6.07 -3.79
CA LYS A 136 11.31 -6.24 -4.87
C LYS A 136 10.67 -6.27 -6.26
N ILE A 137 9.35 -6.46 -6.30
CA ILE A 137 8.55 -6.45 -7.51
C ILE A 137 7.75 -5.16 -7.61
N LYS A 138 7.30 -4.82 -8.82
CA LYS A 138 6.43 -3.65 -9.00
C LYS A 138 5.10 -3.88 -8.29
N LEU A 139 4.65 -2.89 -7.54
CA LEU A 139 3.31 -2.84 -6.98
C LEU A 139 2.36 -2.11 -7.94
N THR A 140 1.12 -2.58 -8.04
CA THR A 140 0.07 -1.84 -8.75
C THR A 140 -0.21 -0.51 -8.05
N PRO A 141 -0.13 0.64 -8.77
CA PRO A 141 -0.48 1.94 -8.19
C PRO A 141 -1.96 2.04 -7.79
N GLY A 142 -2.26 2.91 -6.82
CA GLY A 142 -3.62 3.15 -6.36
C GLY A 142 -3.91 2.44 -5.03
N THR A 143 -5.18 2.14 -4.79
CA THR A 143 -5.72 1.77 -3.47
C THR A 143 -6.16 0.32 -3.35
N VAL A 144 -5.98 -0.45 -4.42
CA VAL A 144 -6.27 -1.88 -4.47
C VAL A 144 -4.95 -2.65 -4.56
N PRO A 145 -4.62 -3.49 -3.55
CA PRO A 145 -3.40 -4.29 -3.60
C PRO A 145 -3.54 -5.44 -4.59
N ASP A 146 -2.41 -5.86 -5.17
CA ASP A 146 -2.34 -7.11 -5.91
C ASP A 146 -2.71 -8.30 -5.01
N ALA A 147 -3.33 -9.34 -5.58
CA ALA A 147 -3.82 -10.49 -4.81
C ALA A 147 -2.73 -11.16 -3.96
N ALA A 148 -1.50 -11.28 -4.48
CA ALA A 148 -0.38 -11.85 -3.76
C ALA A 148 0.07 -10.97 -2.57
N VAL A 149 0.06 -9.65 -2.74
CA VAL A 149 0.40 -8.68 -1.69
C VAL A 149 -0.66 -8.74 -0.58
N ARG A 150 -1.94 -8.77 -0.97
CA ARG A 150 -3.06 -8.95 -0.05
C ARG A 150 -2.92 -10.24 0.76
N GLN A 151 -2.73 -11.37 0.09
CA GLN A 151 -2.57 -12.67 0.74
C GLN A 151 -1.38 -12.67 1.71
N PHE A 152 -0.29 -11.99 1.36
CA PHE A 152 0.90 -11.88 2.20
C PHE A 152 0.61 -11.18 3.53
N PHE A 153 0.01 -9.98 3.51
CA PHE A 153 -0.25 -9.26 4.76
C PHE A 153 -1.44 -9.83 5.52
N GLU A 154 -2.54 -10.23 4.87
CA GLU A 154 -3.69 -10.83 5.57
C GLU A 154 -3.29 -12.15 6.25
N GLY A 155 -2.48 -12.99 5.60
CA GLY A 155 -2.00 -14.24 6.20
C GLY A 155 -1.09 -14.04 7.43
N ARG A 156 -0.41 -12.89 7.53
CA ARG A 156 0.36 -12.51 8.73
C ARG A 156 -0.55 -11.92 9.80
N LEU A 157 -1.42 -10.98 9.43
CA LEU A 157 -2.34 -10.32 10.36
C LEU A 157 -3.35 -11.30 10.97
N ASP A 158 -3.84 -12.27 10.21
CA ASP A 158 -4.74 -13.32 10.72
C ASP A 158 -4.07 -14.17 11.80
N LYS A 159 -2.75 -14.39 11.70
CA LYS A 159 -1.98 -15.11 12.73
C LYS A 159 -1.68 -14.24 13.95
N GLU A 160 -1.41 -12.95 13.75
CA GLU A 160 -0.98 -12.04 14.82
C GLU A 160 -2.15 -11.40 15.58
N ILE A 161 -3.26 -11.12 14.89
CA ILE A 161 -4.42 -10.38 15.42
C ILE A 161 -5.67 -11.27 15.45
N GLY A 162 -5.84 -12.14 14.45
CA GLY A 162 -7.02 -13.00 14.29
C GLY A 162 -7.89 -12.58 13.11
N THR A 163 -8.37 -13.56 12.35
CA THR A 163 -9.30 -13.34 11.24
C THR A 163 -10.56 -12.61 11.71
N GLY A 164 -10.94 -11.54 11.00
CA GLY A 164 -12.12 -10.73 11.33
C GLY A 164 -11.96 -9.80 12.54
N LYS A 165 -10.75 -9.67 13.09
CA LYS A 165 -10.43 -8.77 14.21
C LYS A 165 -9.74 -7.46 13.79
N TYR A 166 -9.78 -7.16 12.50
CA TYR A 166 -9.22 -5.93 11.97
C TYR A 166 -9.91 -5.55 10.66
N GLU A 167 -9.86 -4.26 10.35
CA GLU A 167 -10.13 -3.73 9.02
C GLU A 167 -8.91 -2.93 8.54
N TRP A 168 -8.74 -2.82 7.22
CA TRP A 168 -7.54 -2.23 6.65
C TRP A 168 -7.82 -1.41 5.39
N VAL A 169 -6.94 -0.46 5.13
CA VAL A 169 -6.82 0.26 3.87
C VAL A 169 -5.40 0.11 3.33
N TRP A 170 -5.28 0.11 2.01
CA TRP A 170 -4.01 -0.01 1.30
C TRP A 170 -3.88 1.13 0.30
N PHE A 171 -2.67 1.62 0.10
CA PHE A 171 -2.37 2.47 -1.05
C PHE A 171 -0.88 2.48 -1.40
N VAL A 172 -0.59 2.68 -2.67
CA VAL A 172 0.74 3.10 -3.14
C VAL A 172 0.68 4.60 -3.42
N ASN A 173 1.52 5.39 -2.77
CA ASN A 173 1.56 6.83 -3.01
C ASN A 173 1.85 7.12 -4.50
N PRO A 174 1.13 8.06 -5.14
CA PRO A 174 1.44 8.47 -6.50
C PRO A 174 2.85 9.10 -6.55
N PRO A 175 3.52 9.12 -7.72
CA PRO A 175 4.93 9.53 -7.82
C PRO A 175 5.26 10.89 -7.17
N HIS A 176 4.34 11.85 -7.23
CA HIS A 176 4.54 13.20 -6.66
C HIS A 176 4.40 13.26 -5.12
N LEU A 177 3.94 12.18 -4.47
CA LEU A 177 3.83 12.04 -3.02
C LEU A 177 4.82 11.03 -2.42
N GLN A 178 5.62 10.36 -3.25
CA GLN A 178 6.62 9.40 -2.75
C GLN A 178 7.84 10.14 -2.21
N SER A 179 8.18 9.90 -0.94
CA SER A 179 9.39 10.47 -0.34
C SER A 179 10.68 9.80 -0.82
N ILE A 180 10.62 8.51 -1.19
CA ILE A 180 11.76 7.67 -1.55
C ILE A 180 11.41 6.76 -2.76
N PRO A 181 11.31 7.33 -3.98
CA PRO A 181 10.87 6.60 -5.17
C PRO A 181 11.83 5.47 -5.61
N GLU A 182 13.06 5.44 -5.10
CA GLU A 182 14.10 4.44 -5.42
C GLU A 182 13.81 3.07 -4.82
N VAL A 183 12.93 2.98 -3.82
CA VAL A 183 12.56 1.74 -3.14
C VAL A 183 11.06 1.54 -3.21
N ILE A 184 10.61 0.41 -3.73
CA ILE A 184 9.20 0.15 -4.00
C ILE A 184 8.50 -0.17 -2.68
N HIS A 185 7.43 0.56 -2.38
CA HIS A 185 6.64 0.34 -1.18
C HIS A 185 5.17 0.75 -1.34
N GLY A 186 4.32 0.11 -0.55
CA GLY A 186 2.95 0.55 -0.31
C GLY A 186 2.68 0.69 1.18
N HIS A 187 1.65 1.45 1.50
CA HIS A 187 1.19 1.72 2.84
C HIS A 187 0.01 0.81 3.17
N LEU A 188 0.12 0.12 4.30
CA LEU A 188 -0.96 -0.66 4.89
C LEU A 188 -1.32 -0.02 6.23
N ILE A 189 -2.54 0.51 6.33
CA ILE A 189 -3.06 1.05 7.59
C ILE A 189 -4.20 0.15 8.02
N LEU A 190 -4.20 -0.29 9.28
CA LEU A 190 -5.24 -1.16 9.81
C LEU A 190 -5.73 -0.68 11.17
N GLN A 191 -7.03 -0.79 11.40
CA GLN A 191 -7.65 -0.60 12.70
C GLN A 191 -7.99 -1.97 13.30
N LYS A 192 -7.60 -2.20 14.55
CA LYS A 192 -8.03 -3.39 15.30
C LYS A 192 -9.49 -3.23 15.74
N LEU A 193 -10.27 -4.28 15.52
CA LEU A 193 -11.66 -4.36 15.97
C LEU A 193 -11.66 -5.08 17.32
N GLU A 194 -12.20 -4.43 18.35
CA GLU A 194 -12.32 -5.01 19.70
C GLU A 194 -13.09 -6.36 19.67
#